data_AF-A0A7H2BLU5-F1
#
_entry.id   AF-A0A7H2BLU5-F1
#
_cell.length_a   1.000
_cell.length_b   1.000
_cell.length_c   1.000
_cell.angle_alpha   90.00
_cell.angle_beta   90.00
_cell.angle_gamma   90.00
#
_symmetry.space_group_name_H-M   'P 1'
#
loop_
_entity.id
_entity.type
_entity.pdbx_description
1 polymer ?
#
loop_
_entity_poly.entity_id
_entity_poly.type
_entity_poly.pdbx_seq_one_letter_code
_entity_poly.pdbx_strand_id
1 'polypeptide(L)'
;MNLSDYQARALETALPTALTPDYLVPMIVGEVGELFGALAKSVRDEWDEERTCKTLTKEYGDVAWGVAVLMRQEKLVPFPAATSEFGADPEDFPDDRIEAMAMLNHASLTIMERVQKKQSILLLVRILWTMLMDYCELVTGSSFDEVLEANLAKLADRKQRGVIGGSGDER
;
A
#
# COMPACT_ATOMS: atom_id res chain seq x y z
N MET A 1 5.51 -13.30 -5.46
CA MET A 1 4.94 -12.86 -6.76
C MET A 1 5.74 -11.67 -7.25
N ASN A 2 6.08 -11.58 -8.55
CA ASN A 2 6.77 -10.38 -9.04
C ASN A 2 5.80 -9.20 -9.24
N LEU A 3 6.32 -7.96 -9.18
CA LEU A 3 5.51 -6.74 -9.28
C LEU A 3 4.71 -6.66 -10.59
N SER A 4 5.27 -7.11 -11.72
CA SER A 4 4.58 -7.05 -13.02
C SER A 4 3.35 -7.94 -13.08
N ASP A 5 3.44 -9.15 -12.51
CA ASP A 5 2.31 -10.09 -12.41
C ASP A 5 1.22 -9.53 -11.48
N TYR A 6 1.62 -8.95 -10.35
CA TYR A 6 0.69 -8.31 -9.42
C TYR A 6 -0.03 -7.13 -10.08
N GLN A 7 0.71 -6.24 -10.75
CA GLN A 7 0.15 -5.09 -11.46
C GLN A 7 -0.85 -5.51 -12.53
N ALA A 8 -0.55 -6.55 -13.32
CA ALA A 8 -1.46 -7.05 -14.35
C ALA A 8 -2.79 -7.49 -13.73
N ARG A 9 -2.76 -8.30 -12.66
CA ARG A 9 -3.95 -8.79 -11.96
C ARG A 9 -4.72 -7.67 -11.25
N ALA A 10 -4.01 -6.72 -10.63
CA ALA A 10 -4.60 -5.57 -9.94
C ALA A 10 -5.34 -4.62 -10.89
N LEU A 11 -4.87 -4.46 -12.13
CA LEU A 11 -5.52 -3.61 -13.13
C LEU A 11 -6.82 -4.21 -13.67
N GLU A 12 -6.96 -5.54 -13.68
CA GLU A 12 -8.20 -6.20 -14.11
C GLU A 12 -9.40 -5.92 -13.20
N THR A 13 -9.14 -5.37 -12.01
CA THR A 13 -10.15 -5.02 -11.01
C THR A 13 -10.37 -3.51 -10.90
N ALA A 14 -9.54 -2.70 -11.57
CA ALA A 14 -9.61 -1.25 -11.51
C ALA A 14 -10.64 -0.69 -12.50
N LEU A 15 -11.44 0.29 -12.05
CA LEU A 15 -12.26 1.09 -12.95
C LEU A 15 -11.36 2.07 -13.73
N PRO A 16 -11.65 2.38 -15.01
CA PRO A 16 -10.86 3.34 -15.78
C PRO A 16 -10.75 4.72 -15.11
N THR A 17 -11.79 5.15 -14.39
CA THR A 17 -11.83 6.42 -13.65
C THR A 17 -10.94 6.43 -12.42
N ALA A 18 -10.54 5.25 -11.90
CA ALA A 18 -9.64 5.10 -10.77
C ALA A 18 -8.15 5.09 -11.19
N LEU A 19 -7.85 5.22 -12.48
CA LEU A 19 -6.48 5.14 -13.02
C LEU A 19 -5.80 6.52 -13.14
N THR A 20 -6.10 7.44 -12.22
CA THR A 20 -5.52 8.79 -12.21
C THR A 20 -4.79 9.06 -10.90
N PRO A 21 -3.72 9.88 -10.90
CA PRO A 21 -3.08 10.31 -9.65
C PRO A 21 -4.04 11.02 -8.69
N ASP A 22 -5.01 11.77 -9.24
CA ASP A 22 -6.04 12.47 -8.47
C ASP A 22 -6.95 11.52 -7.65
N TYR A 23 -7.10 10.27 -8.09
CA TYR A 23 -7.80 9.24 -7.32
C TYR A 23 -6.83 8.43 -6.47
N LEU A 24 -5.77 7.91 -7.09
CA LEU A 24 -4.88 6.93 -6.48
C LEU A 24 -4.14 7.50 -5.28
N VAL A 25 -3.68 8.76 -5.34
CA VAL A 25 -2.88 9.34 -4.26
C VAL A 25 -3.73 9.62 -3.01
N PRO A 26 -4.89 10.28 -3.08
CA PRO A 26 -5.77 10.40 -1.92
C PRO A 26 -6.23 9.04 -1.37
N MET A 27 -6.47 8.06 -2.24
CA MET A 27 -6.81 6.70 -1.82
C MET A 27 -5.66 6.05 -1.03
N ILE A 28 -4.42 6.08 -1.54
CA ILE A 28 -3.24 5.57 -0.83
C ILE A 28 -3.10 6.22 0.56
N VAL A 29 -3.24 7.54 0.66
CA VAL A 29 -3.19 8.26 1.94
C VAL A 29 -4.31 7.78 2.88
N GLY A 30 -5.52 7.60 2.35
CA GLY A 30 -6.66 7.06 3.10
C GLY A 30 -6.39 5.66 3.64
N GLU A 31 -5.87 4.75 2.83
CA GLU A 31 -5.57 3.36 3.21
C GLU A 31 -4.44 3.28 4.25
N VAL A 32 -3.43 4.16 4.18
CA VAL A 32 -2.45 4.28 5.26
C VAL A 32 -3.11 4.77 6.55
N GLY A 33 -4.07 5.69 6.46
CA GLY A 33 -4.92 6.07 7.60
C GLY A 33 -5.74 4.91 8.17
N GLU A 34 -6.20 3.98 7.33
CA GLU A 34 -6.92 2.78 7.76
C GLU A 34 -6.02 1.82 8.56
N LEU A 35 -4.72 1.74 8.27
CA LEU A 35 -3.75 1.03 9.13
C LEU A 35 -3.75 1.60 10.55
N PHE A 36 -3.67 2.93 10.70
CA PHE A 36 -3.74 3.57 12.02
C PHE A 36 -5.09 3.35 12.69
N GLY A 37 -6.18 3.41 11.93
CA GLY A 37 -7.52 3.12 12.42
C GLY A 37 -7.66 1.69 12.94
N ALA A 38 -7.08 0.71 12.23
CA ALA A 38 -7.06 -0.69 12.63
C ALA A 38 -6.26 -0.88 13.92
N LEU A 39 -5.07 -0.29 14.03
CA LEU A 39 -4.25 -0.36 15.23
C LEU A 39 -4.90 0.34 16.44
N ALA A 40 -5.55 1.49 16.23
CA ALA A 40 -6.29 2.16 17.30
C ALA A 40 -7.46 1.30 17.81
N LYS A 41 -8.18 0.62 16.90
CA LYS A 41 -9.26 -0.30 17.26
C LYS A 41 -8.73 -1.54 17.99
N SER A 42 -7.57 -2.08 17.63
CA SER A 42 -7.02 -3.25 18.33
C SER A 42 -6.73 -2.95 19.79
N VAL A 43 -6.23 -1.75 20.08
CA VAL A 43 -6.01 -1.29 21.46
C VAL A 43 -7.33 -1.04 22.18
N ARG A 44 -8.26 -0.29 21.57
CA ARG A 44 -9.55 0.10 22.19
C ARG A 44 -10.42 -1.11 22.52
N ASP A 45 -10.47 -2.08 21.60
CA ASP A 45 -11.37 -3.23 21.67
C ASP A 45 -10.65 -4.51 22.12
N GLU A 46 -9.40 -4.38 22.61
CA GLU A 46 -8.58 -5.48 23.14
C GLU A 46 -8.49 -6.68 22.18
N TRP A 47 -8.19 -6.42 20.90
CA TRP A 47 -8.01 -7.50 19.93
C TRP A 47 -6.75 -8.31 20.24
N ASP A 48 -6.79 -9.61 19.96
CA ASP A 48 -5.58 -10.41 19.93
C ASP A 48 -4.68 -10.05 18.74
N GLU A 49 -3.43 -10.50 18.79
CA GLU A 49 -2.44 -10.22 17.75
C GLU A 49 -2.84 -10.82 16.40
N GLU A 50 -3.46 -12.00 16.39
CA GLU A 50 -3.93 -12.66 15.16
C GLU A 50 -4.96 -11.79 14.43
N ARG A 51 -5.98 -11.30 15.14
CA ARG A 51 -7.00 -10.40 14.57
C ARG A 51 -6.40 -9.08 14.13
N THR A 52 -5.44 -8.55 14.88
CA THR A 52 -4.74 -7.31 14.55
C THR A 52 -3.97 -7.45 13.24
N CYS A 53 -3.07 -8.44 13.15
CA CYS A 53 -2.30 -8.79 11.95
C CYS A 53 -3.21 -9.05 10.74
N LYS A 54 -4.30 -9.81 10.91
CA LYS A 54 -5.26 -10.10 9.85
C LYS A 54 -5.97 -8.85 9.33
N THR A 55 -6.24 -7.88 10.19
CA THR A 55 -6.86 -6.61 9.80
C THR A 55 -5.85 -5.72 9.09
N LEU A 56 -4.65 -5.57 9.67
CA LEU A 56 -3.55 -4.80 9.08
C LEU A 56 -3.16 -5.35 7.70
N THR A 57 -3.11 -6.67 7.52
CA THR A 57 -2.88 -7.33 6.22
C THR A 57 -3.85 -6.84 5.13
N LYS A 58 -5.12 -6.62 5.47
CA LYS A 58 -6.13 -6.18 4.48
C LYS A 58 -5.88 -4.76 4.03
N GLU A 59 -5.65 -3.84 4.98
CA GLU A 59 -5.43 -2.42 4.68
C GLU A 59 -4.06 -2.23 4.03
N TYR A 60 -3.03 -2.97 4.47
CA TYR A 60 -1.70 -2.95 3.86
C TYR A 60 -1.74 -3.41 2.40
N GLY A 61 -2.54 -4.43 2.12
CA GLY A 61 -2.80 -4.87 0.75
C GLY A 61 -3.47 -3.79 -0.10
N ASP A 62 -4.36 -2.96 0.46
CA ASP A 62 -5.00 -1.86 -0.28
C ASP A 62 -4.02 -0.71 -0.56
N VAL A 63 -3.12 -0.40 0.39
CA VAL A 63 -1.99 0.51 0.13
C VAL A 63 -1.11 -0.04 -1.00
N ALA A 64 -0.72 -1.32 -0.94
CA ALA A 64 0.10 -1.95 -1.96
C ALA A 64 -0.58 -1.97 -3.34
N TRP A 65 -1.89 -2.22 -3.40
CA TRP A 65 -2.66 -2.11 -4.63
C TRP A 65 -2.59 -0.70 -5.23
N GLY A 66 -2.84 0.34 -4.42
CA GLY A 66 -2.78 1.72 -4.88
C GLY A 66 -1.42 2.13 -5.42
N VAL A 67 -0.36 1.78 -4.69
CA VAL A 67 1.02 2.08 -5.11
C VAL A 67 1.39 1.32 -6.38
N ALA A 68 1.05 0.03 -6.49
CA ALA A 68 1.33 -0.75 -7.70
C ALA A 68 0.62 -0.19 -8.94
N VAL A 69 -0.65 0.22 -8.81
CA VAL A 69 -1.41 0.84 -9.91
C VAL A 69 -0.85 2.21 -10.27
N LEU A 70 -0.50 3.05 -9.28
CA LEU A 70 0.13 4.35 -9.51
C LEU A 70 1.46 4.20 -10.25
N MET A 71 2.29 3.23 -9.85
CA MET A 71 3.54 2.92 -10.53
C MET A 71 3.34 2.62 -12.02
N ARG A 72 2.28 1.88 -12.36
CA ARG A 72 1.96 1.56 -13.75
C ARG A 72 1.55 2.80 -14.54
N GLN A 73 0.72 3.67 -13.97
CA GLN A 73 0.20 4.86 -14.67
C GLN A 73 1.29 5.88 -15.00
N GLU A 74 2.29 6.02 -14.13
CA GLU A 74 3.48 6.84 -14.37
C GLU A 74 4.41 6.26 -15.46
N LYS A 75 4.01 5.16 -16.13
CA LYS A 75 4.80 4.45 -17.15
C LYS A 75 6.21 4.11 -16.66
N LEU A 76 6.33 3.70 -15.40
CA LEU A 76 7.58 3.17 -14.88
C LEU A 76 7.98 1.94 -15.71
N VAL A 77 8.89 2.15 -16.66
CA VAL A 77 9.63 1.08 -17.34
C VAL A 77 10.38 0.29 -16.26
N PRO A 78 10.54 -1.05 -16.38
CA PRO A 78 11.42 -1.79 -15.50
C PRO A 78 12.83 -1.21 -15.64
N PHE A 79 13.24 -0.40 -14.67
CA PHE A 79 14.65 -0.03 -14.56
C PHE A 79 15.41 -1.24 -14.02
N PRO A 80 16.72 -1.37 -14.29
CA PRO A 80 17.53 -2.40 -13.66
C PRO A 80 17.24 -2.39 -12.15
N ALA A 81 17.20 -3.58 -11.56
CA ALA A 81 17.10 -3.76 -10.11
C ALA A 81 17.93 -2.66 -9.45
N ALA A 82 17.35 -1.93 -8.48
CA ALA A 82 18.13 -0.95 -7.74
C ALA A 82 19.38 -1.69 -7.27
N THR A 83 20.52 -1.27 -7.82
CA THR A 83 21.77 -1.39 -7.11
C THR A 83 21.50 -0.77 -5.74
N SER A 84 22.07 -1.40 -4.72
CA SER A 84 22.02 -1.06 -3.31
C SER A 84 22.60 0.33 -2.99
N GLU A 85 22.36 1.34 -3.83
CA GLU A 85 22.99 2.65 -3.83
C GLU A 85 22.38 3.61 -2.80
N PHE A 86 21.24 3.24 -2.21
CA PHE A 86 20.83 3.82 -0.93
C PHE A 86 21.14 2.78 0.13
N GLY A 87 22.38 2.78 0.63
CA GLY A 87 22.70 2.12 1.88
C GLY A 87 21.94 2.85 2.97
N ALA A 88 20.72 2.40 3.24
CA ALA A 88 19.97 2.84 4.41
C ALA A 88 20.78 2.38 5.63
N ASP A 89 21.14 3.33 6.49
CA ASP A 89 21.73 2.98 7.76
C ASP A 89 20.68 2.18 8.56
N PRO A 90 21.08 1.26 9.46
CA PRO A 90 20.13 0.55 10.31
C PRO A 90 19.19 1.48 11.10
N GLU A 91 19.63 2.72 11.36
CA GLU A 91 18.86 3.79 11.99
C GLU A 91 17.77 4.40 11.08
N ASP A 92 17.77 4.08 9.78
CA ASP A 92 16.73 4.47 8.81
C ASP A 92 15.58 3.43 8.73
N PHE A 93 15.67 2.32 9.47
CA PHE A 93 14.60 1.32 9.55
C PHE A 93 13.76 1.53 10.81
N PRO A 94 12.43 1.32 10.73
CA PRO A 94 11.55 1.48 11.87
C PRO A 94 11.79 0.40 12.93
N ASP A 95 11.81 0.80 14.20
CA ASP A 95 11.95 -0.11 15.35
C ASP A 95 10.64 -0.84 15.66
N ASP A 96 9.50 -0.23 15.33
CA ASP A 96 8.17 -0.79 15.58
C ASP A 96 7.16 -0.50 14.47
N ARG A 97 5.98 -1.13 14.58
CA ARG A 97 4.90 -0.99 13.59
C ARG A 97 4.34 0.42 13.47
N ILE A 98 4.31 1.19 14.57
CA ILE A 98 3.79 2.57 14.57
C ILE A 98 4.75 3.44 13.78
N GLU A 99 6.05 3.30 14.00
CA GLU A 99 7.07 4.02 13.26
C GLU A 99 7.03 3.67 11.76
N ALA A 100 6.96 2.38 11.43
CA ALA A 100 6.82 1.92 10.04
C ALA A 100 5.61 2.55 9.35
N MET A 101 4.44 2.54 10.01
CA MET A 101 3.22 3.15 9.51
C MET A 101 3.35 4.68 9.38
N ALA A 102 4.05 5.34 10.29
CA ALA A 102 4.29 6.79 10.23
C ALA A 102 5.19 7.15 9.05
N MET A 103 6.22 6.35 8.76
CA MET A 103 7.09 6.53 7.60
C MET A 103 6.31 6.32 6.29
N LEU A 104 5.48 5.28 6.19
CA LEU A 104 4.59 5.06 5.04
C LEU A 104 3.65 6.27 4.82
N ASN A 105 3.11 6.83 5.90
CA ASN A 105 2.23 8.00 5.84
C ASN A 105 2.98 9.26 5.41
N HIS A 106 4.20 9.46 5.92
CA HIS A 106 5.02 10.59 5.51
C HIS A 106 5.35 10.51 4.01
N ALA A 107 5.71 9.33 3.51
CA ALA A 107 6.00 9.11 2.10
C ALA A 107 4.75 9.34 1.23
N SER A 108 3.56 8.85 1.63
CA SER A 108 2.31 9.04 0.89
C SER A 108 1.88 10.52 0.83
N LEU A 109 1.98 11.25 1.94
CA LEU A 109 1.70 12.69 2.00
C LEU A 109 2.69 13.50 1.16
N THR A 110 3.97 13.13 1.16
CA THR A 110 4.98 13.76 0.31
C THR A 110 4.65 13.58 -1.17
N ILE A 111 4.22 12.38 -1.59
CA ILE A 111 3.74 12.13 -2.96
C ILE A 111 2.54 13.05 -3.28
N MET A 112 1.56 13.16 -2.39
CA MET A 112 0.40 14.03 -2.56
C MET A 112 0.78 15.50 -2.77
N GLU A 113 1.69 16.03 -1.96
CA GLU A 113 2.19 17.40 -2.10
C GLU A 113 2.87 17.63 -3.46
N ARG A 114 3.68 16.65 -3.91
CA ARG A 114 4.36 16.72 -5.21
C ARG A 114 3.38 16.69 -6.38
N VAL A 115 2.34 15.87 -6.32
CA VAL A 115 1.26 15.84 -7.34
C VAL A 115 0.58 17.20 -7.42
N GLN A 116 0.21 17.81 -6.29
CA GLN A 116 -0.40 19.14 -6.26
C GLN A 116 0.50 20.22 -6.88
N LYS A 117 1.82 20.11 -6.68
CA LYS A 117 2.82 21.00 -7.25
C LYS A 117 3.19 20.66 -8.71
N LYS A 118 2.56 19.66 -9.33
CA LYS A 118 2.86 19.16 -10.69
C LYS A 118 4.33 18.75 -10.85
N GLN A 119 4.90 18.17 -9.79
CA GLN A 119 6.28 17.69 -9.76
C GLN A 119 6.33 16.18 -9.99
N SER A 120 7.49 15.69 -10.46
CA SER A 120 7.70 14.24 -10.62
C SER A 120 7.65 13.53 -9.28
N ILE A 121 6.93 12.41 -9.24
CA ILE A 121 6.80 11.52 -8.07
C ILE A 121 7.52 10.18 -8.25
N LEU A 122 8.19 9.99 -9.39
CA LEU A 122 8.72 8.70 -9.84
C LEU A 122 9.56 7.98 -8.77
N LEU A 123 10.53 8.70 -8.20
CA LEU A 123 11.42 8.17 -7.17
C LEU A 123 10.67 7.91 -5.86
N LEU A 124 9.74 8.78 -5.49
CA LEU A 124 8.98 8.67 -4.24
C LEU A 124 8.04 7.46 -4.25
N VAL A 125 7.36 7.20 -5.36
CA VAL A 125 6.50 6.02 -5.50
C VAL A 125 7.33 4.74 -5.43
N ARG A 126 8.54 4.74 -6.01
CA ARG A 126 9.49 3.61 -5.89
C ARG A 126 9.93 3.39 -4.44
N ILE A 127 10.32 4.47 -3.75
CA ILE A 127 10.71 4.41 -2.34
C ILE A 127 9.56 3.87 -1.51
N LEU A 128 8.33 4.37 -1.71
CA LEU A 128 7.15 3.87 -1.00
C LEU A 128 6.90 2.38 -1.28
N TRP A 129 7.05 1.91 -2.51
CA TRP A 129 6.95 0.48 -2.83
C TRP A 129 8.03 -0.35 -2.12
N THR A 130 9.27 0.13 -2.07
CA THR A 130 10.35 -0.54 -1.32
C THR A 130 10.04 -0.59 0.18
N MET A 131 9.59 0.52 0.77
CA MET A 131 9.15 0.55 2.17
C MET A 131 8.01 -0.43 2.44
N LEU A 132 7.07 -0.60 1.50
CA LEU A 132 6.01 -1.59 1.62
C LEU A 132 6.56 -3.03 1.63
N MET A 133 7.58 -3.33 0.85
CA MET A 133 8.23 -4.64 0.88
C MET A 133 8.96 -4.85 2.20
N ASP A 134 9.76 -3.87 2.62
CA ASP A 134 10.66 -4.00 3.78
C ASP A 134 9.91 -3.99 5.11
N TYR A 135 8.84 -3.20 5.23
CA TYR A 135 8.11 -3.04 6.50
C TYR A 135 6.93 -4.01 6.66
N CYS A 136 6.65 -4.83 5.64
CA CYS A 136 5.44 -5.66 5.61
C CYS A 136 5.34 -6.61 6.81
N GLU A 137 6.42 -7.35 7.09
CA GLU A 137 6.43 -8.34 8.16
C GLU A 137 6.29 -7.68 9.54
N LEU A 138 6.98 -6.55 9.75
CA LEU A 138 6.88 -5.77 10.99
C LEU A 138 5.46 -5.24 11.25
N VAL A 139 4.78 -4.77 10.21
CA VAL A 139 3.43 -4.19 10.32
C VAL A 139 2.35 -5.27 10.39
N THR A 140 2.45 -6.32 9.57
CA THR A 140 1.33 -7.26 9.34
C THR A 140 1.56 -8.63 9.96
N GLY A 141 2.78 -8.98 10.33
CA GLY A 141 3.16 -10.35 10.71
C GLY A 141 3.10 -11.37 9.56
N SER A 142 2.88 -10.92 8.33
CA SER A 142 2.83 -11.75 7.11
C SER A 142 3.92 -11.33 6.14
N SER A 143 4.35 -12.23 5.28
CA SER A 143 5.24 -11.87 4.17
C SER A 143 4.51 -10.98 3.16
N PHE A 144 5.27 -10.16 2.43
CA PHE A 144 4.68 -9.28 1.42
C PHE A 144 3.95 -10.07 0.33
N ASP A 145 4.46 -11.23 -0.07
CA ASP A 145 3.81 -12.12 -1.03
C ASP A 145 2.43 -12.61 -0.55
N GLU A 146 2.29 -12.96 0.73
CA GLU A 146 1.00 -13.35 1.32
C GLU A 146 0.02 -12.18 1.34
N VAL A 147 0.49 -10.97 1.65
CA VAL A 147 -0.35 -9.76 1.62
C VAL A 147 -0.86 -9.48 0.21
N LEU A 148 0.00 -9.57 -0.81
CA LEU A 148 -0.39 -9.35 -2.20
C LEU A 148 -1.40 -10.41 -2.68
N GLU A 149 -1.19 -11.69 -2.38
CA GLU A 149 -2.16 -12.74 -2.76
C GLU A 149 -3.49 -12.60 -2.02
N ALA A 150 -3.47 -12.26 -0.73
CA ALA A 150 -4.68 -11.98 0.03
C ALA A 150 -5.45 -10.78 -0.54
N ASN A 151 -4.75 -9.74 -1.00
CA ASN A 151 -5.36 -8.61 -1.68
C ASN A 151 -6.01 -9.02 -3.01
N LEU A 152 -5.33 -9.78 -3.86
CA LEU A 152 -5.90 -10.24 -5.14
C LEU A 152 -7.10 -11.16 -4.94
N ALA A 153 -7.07 -12.04 -3.95
CA ALA A 153 -8.21 -12.87 -3.59
C ALA A 153 -9.42 -12.01 -3.17
N LYS A 154 -9.20 -11.00 -2.33
CA LYS A 154 -10.22 -10.03 -1.92
C LYS A 154 -10.82 -9.28 -3.11
N LEU A 155 -9.99 -8.80 -4.03
CA LEU A 155 -10.45 -8.04 -5.21
C LEU A 155 -11.22 -8.92 -6.21
N ALA A 156 -10.78 -10.16 -6.43
CA ALA A 156 -11.48 -11.12 -7.28
C ALA A 156 -12.87 -11.44 -6.74
N ASP A 157 -13.00 -11.65 -5.42
CA ASP A 157 -14.29 -11.87 -4.77
C ASP A 157 -15.23 -10.65 -4.87
N ARG A 158 -14.71 -9.42 -4.69
CA ARG A 158 -15.47 -8.18 -4.93
C ARG A 158 -16.01 -8.09 -6.36
N LYS A 159 -15.18 -8.43 -7.34
CA LYS A 159 -15.55 -8.47 -8.77
C LYS A 159 -16.63 -9.51 -9.04
N GLN A 160 -16.54 -10.70 -8.44
CA GLN A 160 -17.53 -11.77 -8.60
C GLN A 160 -18.90 -11.40 -8.00
N ARG A 161 -18.91 -10.70 -6.85
CA ARG A 161 -20.14 -10.28 -6.18
C ARG A 161 -20.78 -9.03 -6.80
N GLY A 162 -20.14 -8.40 -7.79
CA GLY A 162 -20.62 -7.14 -8.39
C GLY A 162 -20.54 -5.94 -7.44
N VAL A 163 -19.84 -6.08 -6.31
CA VAL A 163 -19.67 -5.04 -5.29
C VAL A 163 -18.24 -4.50 -5.42
N ILE A 164 -18.04 -3.50 -6.28
CA ILE A 164 -16.80 -2.71 -6.34
C ILE A 164 -16.91 -1.50 -5.36
N GLY A 165 -17.78 -1.60 -4.34
CA GLY A 165 -17.89 -0.62 -3.26
C GLY A 165 -16.69 -0.70 -2.33
N GLY A 166 -16.15 0.46 -1.94
CA GLY A 166 -15.06 0.53 -0.97
C GLY A 166 -15.53 -0.01 0.38
N SER A 167 -14.64 -0.60 1.17
CA SER A 167 -14.96 -1.12 2.52
C SER A 167 -15.38 -0.03 3.53
N GLY A 168 -15.42 1.24 3.10
CA GLY A 168 -15.90 2.38 3.87
C GLY A 168 -17.40 2.70 3.72
N ASP A 169 -18.16 1.98 2.89
CA ASP A 169 -19.53 2.35 2.50
C ASP A 169 -20.60 2.23 3.62
N GLU A 170 -20.26 1.74 4.81
CA GLU A 170 -21.18 1.66 5.97
C GLU A 170 -20.65 2.36 7.25
N ARG A 171 -19.78 3.37 7.10
CA ARG A 171 -19.34 4.20 8.25
C ARG A 171 -20.17 5.47 8.39
#